data_AF-A0A2V6HY53-F1
#
_entry.id   AF-A0A2V6HY53-F1
#
_cell.length_a   1.000
_cell.length_b   1.000
_cell.length_c   1.000
_cell.angle_alpha   90.00
_cell.angle_beta   90.00
_cell.angle_gamma   90.00
#
_symmetry.space_group_name_H-M   'P 1'
#
loop_
_entity.id
_entity.type
_entity.pdbx_description
1 polymer ?
#
loop_
_entity_poly.entity_id
_entity_poly.type
_entity_poly.pdbx_seq_one_letter_code
_entity_poly.pdbx_strand_id
1 'polypeptide(L)'
;FRIALSGGNTPRPVYSEIARIGRDLPWERTLITFGDERCVPPDDAQSNFRMAREALFVPASVPEKSIMRMRGEIDPAIAAQQY
;
A
#
# COMPACT_ATOMS: atom_id res chain seq x y z
N PHE A 1 -10.07 -3.19 11.74
CA PHE A 1 -8.62 -3.27 12.02
C PHE A 1 -7.89 -2.46 10.95
N ARG A 2 -6.79 -1.77 11.29
CA ARG A 2 -6.06 -0.89 10.36
C ARG A 2 -4.56 -1.15 10.44
N ILE A 3 -3.89 -1.16 9.29
CA ILE A 3 -2.43 -1.28 9.19
C ILE A 3 -1.88 -0.16 8.32
N ALA A 4 -0.79 0.47 8.76
CA ALA A 4 -0.04 1.43 7.96
C ALA A 4 1.20 0.75 7.39
N LEU A 5 1.35 0.76 6.08
CA LEU A 5 2.50 0.23 5.37
C LEU A 5 3.59 1.30 5.21
N SER A 6 4.82 0.84 5.18
CA SER A 6 6.01 1.66 4.96
C SER A 6 6.71 1.22 3.66
N GLY A 7 7.43 2.16 3.08
CA GLY A 7 8.27 1.91 1.91
C GLY A 7 9.58 1.20 2.21
N GLY A 8 10.31 0.88 1.14
CA GLY A 8 11.71 0.47 1.20
C GLY A 8 11.96 -1.04 1.14
N ASN A 9 13.23 -1.41 1.27
CA ASN A 9 13.70 -2.78 1.05
C ASN A 9 13.48 -3.70 2.25
N THR A 10 13.39 -3.16 3.48
CA THR A 10 13.15 -3.96 4.68
C THR A 10 11.69 -4.47 4.76
N PRO A 11 10.65 -3.64 4.48
CA PRO A 11 9.27 -4.11 4.52
C PRO A 11 8.88 -4.99 3.32
N ARG A 12 9.48 -4.78 2.14
CA ARG A 12 9.15 -5.52 0.91
C ARG A 12 9.14 -7.05 1.07
N PRO A 13 10.17 -7.72 1.60
CA PRO A 13 10.15 -9.18 1.77
C PRO A 13 9.10 -9.64 2.80
N VAL A 14 8.80 -8.83 3.82
CA VAL A 14 7.74 -9.12 4.79
C VAL A 14 6.38 -9.11 4.08
N TYR A 15 6.14 -8.16 3.19
CA TYR A 15 4.90 -8.08 2.40
C TYR A 15 4.73 -9.28 1.48
N SER A 16 5.80 -9.68 0.78
CA SER A 16 5.80 -10.90 -0.03
C SER A 16 5.47 -12.15 0.79
N GLU A 17 6.04 -12.27 2.00
CA GLU A 17 5.78 -13.41 2.86
C GLU A 17 4.36 -13.41 3.43
N ILE A 18 3.83 -12.25 3.83
CA ILE A 18 2.42 -12.09 4.22
C ILE A 18 1.51 -12.48 3.06
N ALA A 19 1.83 -12.09 1.82
CA ALA A 19 1.04 -12.50 0.66
C ALA A 19 1.04 -14.02 0.46
N ARG A 20 2.18 -14.68 0.74
CA ARG A 20 2.33 -16.13 0.63
C ARG A 20 1.54 -16.89 1.70
N ILE A 21 1.60 -16.44 2.96
CA ILE A 21 1.02 -17.16 4.11
C ILE A 21 -0.38 -16.68 4.49
N GLY A 22 -0.74 -15.46 4.10
CA GLY A 22 -1.91 -14.72 4.56
C GLY A 22 -3.07 -14.69 3.56
N ARG A 23 -3.19 -15.69 2.69
CA ARG A 23 -4.30 -15.77 1.71
C ARG A 23 -5.69 -15.81 2.36
N ASP A 24 -5.77 -16.36 3.57
CA ASP A 24 -7.03 -16.48 4.33
C ASP A 24 -7.24 -15.31 5.31
N LEU A 25 -6.39 -14.28 5.27
CA LEU A 25 -6.59 -13.09 6.10
C LEU A 25 -7.85 -12.35 5.65
N PRO A 26 -8.61 -11.75 6.59
CA PRO A 26 -9.86 -11.08 6.28
C PRO A 26 -9.60 -9.68 5.68
N TRP A 27 -9.01 -9.62 4.48
CA TRP A 27 -8.62 -8.37 3.80
C TRP A 27 -9.79 -7.40 3.63
N GLU A 28 -11.00 -7.91 3.43
CA GLU A 28 -12.23 -7.09 3.37
C GLU A 28 -12.54 -6.33 4.66
N ARG A 29 -12.00 -6.75 5.81
CA ARG A 29 -12.19 -6.14 7.13
C ARG A 29 -10.95 -5.41 7.63
N THR A 30 -9.90 -5.37 6.82
CA THR A 30 -8.63 -4.70 7.11
C THR A 30 -8.51 -3.46 6.23
N LEU A 31 -8.36 -2.29 6.85
CA LEU A 31 -8.06 -1.05 6.14
C LEU A 31 -6.54 -0.85 6.06
N ILE A 32 -6.01 -0.75 4.86
CA ILE A 32 -4.59 -0.53 4.59
C ILE A 32 -4.36 0.95 4.26
N THR A 33 -3.44 1.56 5.00
CA THR A 33 -2.95 2.92 4.77
C THR A 33 -1.43 2.93 4.60
N PHE A 34 -0.86 4.10 4.35
CA PHE A 34 0.58 4.32 4.24
C PHE A 34 1.02 5.32 5.29
N GLY A 35 2.23 5.16 5.85
CA GLY A 35 2.81 6.17 6.74
C GLY A 35 3.32 7.39 5.98
N ASP A 36 3.84 7.16 4.77
CA ASP A 36 4.34 8.17 3.84
C ASP A 36 4.20 7.67 2.40
N GLU A 37 4.27 8.60 1.44
CA GLU A 37 4.33 8.29 0.01
C GLU A 37 5.16 9.36 -0.71
N ARG A 38 5.79 8.96 -1.82
CA ARG A 38 6.57 9.84 -2.68
C ARG A 38 5.59 10.62 -3.57
N CYS A 39 5.90 11.89 -3.81
CA CYS A 39 5.09 12.75 -4.69
C CYS A 39 5.37 12.44 -6.17
N VAL A 40 5.01 11.21 -6.58
CA VAL A 40 5.18 10.65 -7.93
C VAL A 40 3.92 9.88 -8.33
N PRO A 41 3.70 9.60 -9.64
CA PRO A 41 2.65 8.71 -10.11
C PRO A 41 2.64 7.32 -9.42
N PRO A 42 1.48 6.66 -9.29
CA PRO A 42 1.36 5.38 -8.58
C PRO A 42 2.05 4.19 -9.26
N ASP A 43 2.47 4.33 -10.50
CA ASP A 43 3.21 3.36 -11.29
C ASP A 43 4.73 3.66 -11.33
N ASP A 44 5.16 4.77 -10.73
CA ASP A 44 6.58 5.10 -10.59
C ASP A 44 7.30 4.08 -9.71
N ALA A 45 8.56 3.76 -10.04
CA ALA A 45 9.38 2.80 -9.31
C ALA A 45 9.66 3.21 -7.85
N GLN A 46 9.53 4.50 -7.52
CA GLN A 46 9.71 5.04 -6.18
C GLN A 46 8.41 5.06 -5.34
N SER A 47 7.26 4.70 -5.91
CA SER A 47 5.99 4.67 -5.17
C SER A 47 5.96 3.52 -4.15
N ASN A 48 5.65 3.87 -2.90
CA ASN A 48 5.39 2.90 -1.84
C ASN A 48 4.13 2.07 -2.16
N PHE A 49 3.10 2.71 -2.72
CA PHE A 49 1.91 2.03 -3.22
C PHE A 49 2.25 1.00 -4.30
N ARG A 50 3.07 1.35 -5.29
CA ARG A 50 3.49 0.39 -6.32
C ARG A 50 4.17 -0.83 -5.69
N MET A 51 5.13 -0.59 -4.80
CA MET A 51 5.85 -1.66 -4.12
C MET A 51 4.90 -2.58 -3.34
N ALA A 52 3.96 -2.01 -2.56
CA ALA A 52 2.97 -2.78 -1.82
C ALA A 52 1.97 -3.51 -2.74
N ARG A 53 1.62 -2.92 -3.89
CA ARG A 53 0.76 -3.55 -4.90
C ARG A 53 1.40 -4.80 -5.49
N GLU A 54 2.68 -4.71 -5.85
CA GLU A 54 3.44 -5.83 -6.40
C GLU A 54 3.74 -6.91 -5.35
N ALA A 55 4.11 -6.51 -4.13
CA ALA A 55 4.55 -7.46 -3.09
C ALA A 55 3.39 -8.08 -2.30
N LEU A 56 2.28 -7.37 -2.10
CA LEU A 56 1.18 -7.80 -1.23
C LEU A 56 -0.19 -7.78 -1.92
N PHE A 57 -0.62 -6.65 -2.47
CA PHE A 57 -2.04 -6.49 -2.82
C PHE A 57 -2.49 -7.42 -3.94
N VAL A 58 -1.72 -7.50 -5.02
CA VAL A 58 -2.04 -8.39 -6.15
C VAL A 58 -1.86 -9.87 -5.74
N PRO A 59 -0.74 -10.30 -5.13
CA PRO A 59 -0.57 -11.71 -4.78
C PRO A 59 -1.55 -12.22 -3.72
N ALA A 60 -1.99 -11.37 -2.78
CA ALA A 60 -2.94 -11.74 -1.72
C ALA A 60 -4.41 -11.43 -2.07
N SER A 61 -4.68 -10.95 -3.29
CA SER A 61 -6.02 -10.56 -3.74
C SER A 61 -6.70 -9.56 -2.80
N VAL A 62 -5.95 -8.58 -2.31
CA VAL A 62 -6.49 -7.53 -1.43
C VAL A 62 -7.51 -6.70 -2.22
N PRO A 63 -8.75 -6.55 -1.74
CA PRO A 63 -9.76 -5.74 -2.41
C PRO A 63 -9.37 -4.26 -2.46
N GLU A 64 -9.63 -3.59 -3.60
CA GLU A 64 -9.33 -2.16 -3.74
C GLU A 64 -10.02 -1.29 -2.69
N LYS A 65 -11.25 -1.65 -2.30
CA LYS A 65 -12.01 -0.97 -1.22
C LYS A 65 -11.29 -0.98 0.13
N SER A 66 -10.35 -1.89 0.34
CA SER A 66 -9.57 -2.02 1.56
C SER A 66 -8.30 -1.17 1.55
N ILE A 67 -7.96 -0.53 0.42
CA ILE A 67 -6.70 0.17 0.22
C ILE A 67 -6.96 1.68 0.13
N MET A 68 -6.44 2.43 1.08
CA MET A 68 -6.46 3.89 1.07
C MET A 68 -5.06 4.40 0.71
N ARG A 69 -4.85 4.66 -0.59
CA ARG A 69 -3.58 5.16 -1.14
C ARG A 69 -3.43 6.68 -0.99
N MET A 70 -2.23 7.15 -0.62
CA MET A 70 -1.87 8.56 -0.75
C MET A 70 -1.69 8.93 -2.23
N ARG A 71 -2.31 10.02 -2.68
CA ARG A 71 -2.25 10.45 -4.09
C ARG A 71 -0.97 11.24 -4.37
N GLY A 72 0.14 10.53 -4.56
CA GLY A 72 1.45 11.13 -4.87
C GLY A 72 1.48 11.91 -6.19
N GLU A 73 0.52 11.69 -7.09
CA GLU A 73 0.45 12.32 -8.41
C GLU A 73 -0.19 13.72 -8.42
N ILE A 74 -0.70 14.21 -7.28
CA ILE A 74 -1.31 15.54 -7.18
C ILE A 74 -0.48 16.47 -6.28
N ASP A 75 -0.87 17.74 -6.18
CA ASP A 75 -0.23 18.70 -5.30
C ASP A 75 -0.10 18.14 -3.85
N PRO A 76 1.09 18.13 -3.24
CA PRO A 76 1.31 17.48 -1.95
C PRO A 76 0.47 18.05 -0.81
N ALA A 77 0.19 19.36 -0.81
CA ALA A 77 -0.63 19.97 0.25
C ALA A 77 -2.09 19.53 0.13
N ILE A 78 -2.61 19.48 -1.11
CA ILE A 78 -3.94 18.95 -1.39
C ILE A 78 -4.01 17.45 -1.06
N ALA A 79 -3.01 16.66 -1.46
CA ALA A 79 -2.95 15.22 -1.18
C ALA A 79 -2.97 14.95 0.32
N ALA A 80 -2.19 15.69 1.10
CA ALA A 80 -2.13 15.55 2.55
C ALA A 80 -3.45 15.92 3.23
N GLN A 81 -4.18 16.92 2.71
CA GLN A 81 -5.50 17.29 3.24
C GLN A 81 -6.59 16.25 2.91
N GLN A 82 -6.45 15.56 1.77
CA GLN A 82 -7.40 14.53 1.32
C GLN A 82 -7.18 13.16 1.98
N TYR A 83 -6.05 12.98 2.68
CA TYR A 83 -5.63 11.70 3.26
C TYR A 83 -5.99 11.59 4.74
#